data_AF-A0A1Y5H895-F1
#
_entry.id   AF-A0A1Y5H895-F1
#
_cell.length_a   1.000
_cell.length_b   1.000
_cell.length_c   1.000
_cell.angle_alpha   90.00
_cell.angle_beta   90.00
_cell.angle_gamma   90.00
#
_symmetry.space_group_name_H-M   'P 1'
#
loop_
_entity.id
_entity.type
_entity.pdbx_description
1 polymer ?
#
loop_
_entity_poly.entity_id
_entity_poly.type
_entity_poly.pdbx_seq_one_letter_code
_entity_poly.pdbx_strand_id
1 'polypeptide(L)' 'MAKIAFLGLGVMGYPMAGHLQAAGHQVTVFNRTTAKAEAWAQLHGGNWAATPCAAADGADYVMAC' A
#
# COMPACT_ATOMS: atom_id res chain seq x y z
N MET A 1 8.32 -7.60 11.38
CA MET A 1 7.80 -6.55 10.49
C MET A 1 8.05 -7.02 9.06
N ALA A 2 7.00 -7.24 8.28
CA ALA A 2 7.10 -7.68 6.89
C ALA A 2 6.95 -6.49 5.93
N LYS A 3 7.57 -6.56 4.76
CA LYS A 3 7.38 -5.62 3.66
C LYS A 3 6.22 -6.09 2.79
N ILE A 4 5.20 -5.26 2.64
CA ILE A 4 3.96 -5.62 1.95
C ILE A 4 3.70 -4.62 0.82
N ALA A 5 3.49 -5.14 -0.38
CA ALA A 5 2.91 -4.37 -1.47
C ALA A 5 1.39 -4.54 -1.45
N PHE A 6 0.64 -3.44 -1.40
CA PHE A 6 -0.83 -3.47 -1.49
C PHE A 6 -1.30 -2.79 -2.78
N LEU A 7 -1.81 -3.58 -3.70
CA LEU A 7 -2.20 -3.17 -5.04
C LEU A 7 -3.73 -3.01 -5.08
N GLY A 8 -4.20 -1.77 -5.06
CA GLY A 8 -5.62 -1.43 -5.12
C GLY A 8 -6.12 -0.79 -3.82
N LEU A 9 -6.63 0.44 -3.92
CA LEU A 9 -7.14 1.23 -2.80
C LEU A 9 -8.62 1.59 -3.00
N GLY A 10 -9.43 0.54 -3.17
CA GLY A 10 -10.89 0.63 -3.17
C GLY A 10 -11.48 0.74 -1.76
N VAL A 11 -12.79 0.51 -1.63
CA VAL A 11 -13.52 0.56 -0.33
C VAL A 11 -12.91 -0.40 0.69
N MET A 12 -12.48 -1.59 0.24
CA MET A 12 -11.84 -2.59 1.09
C MET A 12 -10.34 -2.36 1.22
N GLY A 13 -9.64 -2.18 0.10
CA GLY A 13 -8.18 -2.10 0.08
C GLY A 13 -7.59 -0.94 0.88
N TYR A 14 -8.24 0.23 0.85
CA TYR A 14 -7.75 1.42 1.56
C TYR A 14 -7.62 1.22 3.08
N PRO A 15 -8.68 0.82 3.82
CA PRO A 15 -8.56 0.54 5.24
C PRO A 15 -7.73 -0.72 5.54
N MET A 16 -7.74 -1.75 4.69
CA MET A 16 -6.92 -2.95 4.89
C MET A 16 -5.42 -2.64 4.89
N ALA A 17 -4.95 -1.90 3.89
CA ALA A 17 -3.57 -1.42 3.85
C ALA A 17 -3.24 -0.59 5.10
N GLY A 18 -4.17 0.28 5.51
CA GLY A 18 -4.04 1.12 6.72
C GLY A 18 -3.85 0.30 8.00
N HIS A 19 -4.63 -0.77 8.18
CA HIS A 19 -4.50 -1.68 9.33
C HIS A 19 -3.16 -2.42 9.33
N LEU A 20 -2.65 -2.84 8.17
CA LEU A 20 -1.33 -3.49 8.08
C LEU A 20 -0.21 -2.53 8.49
N GLN A 21 -0.26 -1.29 8.04
CA GLN A 21 0.68 -0.25 8.46
C GLN A 21 0.58 0.02 9.97
N ALA A 22 -0.64 0.17 10.50
CA ALA A 22 -0.87 0.38 11.93
C ALA A 22 -0.42 -0.80 12.81
N ALA A 23 -0.47 -2.03 12.29
CA ALA A 23 0.04 -3.23 12.94
C ALA A 23 1.58 -3.32 12.91
N GLY A 24 2.28 -2.36 12.31
CA GLY A 24 3.74 -2.32 12.25
C GLY A 24 4.34 -3.14 11.12
N HIS A 25 3.63 -3.33 10.01
CA HIS A 25 4.23 -3.76 8.74
C HIS A 25 4.73 -2.55 7.96
N GLN A 26 5.66 -2.76 7.03
CA GLN A 26 6.10 -1.73 6.08
C GLN A 26 5.27 -1.87 4.81
N VAL A 27 4.30 -0.98 4.60
CA VAL A 27 3.38 -1.07 3.47
C VAL A 27 3.77 -0.07 2.39
N THR A 28 3.88 -0.56 1.16
CA THR A 28 3.96 0.25 -0.06
C THR A 28 2.69 0.03 -0.88
N VAL A 29 1.92 1.08 -1.11
CA VAL A 29 0.64 0.99 -1.84
C VAL A 29 0.78 1.41 -3.30
N PHE A 30 -0.04 0.82 -4.15
CA PHE A 30 -0.29 1.30 -5.51
C PHE A 30 -1.79 1.39 -5.74
N ASN A 31 -2.21 2.42 -6.47
CA ASN A 31 -3.56 2.49 -7.02
C ASN A 31 -3.53 3.22 -8.36
N ARG A 32 -4.40 2.82 -9.30
CA ARG A 32 -4.49 3.44 -10.64
C ARG A 32 -4.70 4.95 -10.58
N THR A 33 -5.47 5.44 -9.60
CA THR A 33 -5.57 6.87 -9.30
C THR A 33 -4.52 7.23 -8.26
N THR A 34 -3.41 7.83 -8.70
CA THR A 34 -2.23 8.15 -7.88
C THR A 34 -2.56 8.98 -6.64
N ALA A 35 -3.44 9.98 -6.76
CA ALA A 35 -3.85 10.82 -5.65
C ALA A 35 -4.43 10.04 -4.45
N LYS A 36 -5.04 8.86 -4.69
CA LYS A 36 -5.49 7.98 -3.59
C LYS A 36 -4.34 7.33 -2.84
N ALA A 37 -3.28 6.93 -3.55
CA ALA A 37 -2.10 6.31 -2.97
C ALA A 37 -1.28 7.34 -2.17
N GLU A 38 -1.14 8.55 -2.70
CA GLU A 38 -0.53 9.68 -1.99
C GLU A 38 -1.31 10.04 -0.72
N ALA A 39 -2.63 10.18 -0.81
CA ALA A 39 -3.48 10.46 0.36
C ALA A 39 -3.39 9.36 1.41
N TRP A 40 -3.34 8.09 0.99
CA TRP A 40 -3.16 6.97 1.90
C TRP A 40 -1.82 7.04 2.63
N ALA A 41 -0.72 7.32 1.91
CA ALA A 41 0.61 7.45 2.49
C ALA A 41 0.69 8.61 3.49
N GLN A 42 0.10 9.77 3.17
CA GLN A 42 0.01 10.92 4.06
C GLN A 42 -0.78 10.61 5.35
N LEU A 43 -1.88 9.85 5.23
CA LEU A 43 -2.75 9.52 6.36
C LEU A 43 -2.15 8.46 7.30
N HIS A 44 -1.52 7.43 6.74
CA HIS A 44 -1.10 6.24 7.50
C HIS A 44 0.42 6.15 7.75
N GLY A 45 1.23 6.99 7.10
CA GLY A 45 2.69 6.99 7.27
C GLY A 45 3.42 5.82 6.61
N GLY A 46 2.83 5.22 5.56
CA GLY A 46 3.49 4.23 4.70
C GLY A 46 3.99 4.83 3.39
N ASN A 47 4.44 3.98 2.46
CA ASN A 47 4.95 4.39 1.15
C ASN A 47 3.92 4.20 0.05
N TRP A 48 4.14 4.82 -1.11
CA TRP A 48 3.41 4.53 -2.33
C TRP A 48 4.35 4.47 -3.53
N ALA A 49 3.93 3.80 -4.61
CA ALA A 49 4.69 3.70 -5.85
C ALA A 49 3.82 4.01 -7.08
N ALA A 50 4.47 4.48 -8.15
CA ALA A 50 3.79 4.88 -9.39
C ALA A 50 3.32 3.68 -10.25
N THR A 51 3.84 2.49 -10.01
CA THR A 51 3.47 1.26 -10.74
C THR A 51 3.35 0.07 -9.79
N PRO A 52 2.56 -0.97 -10.15
CA PRO A 52 2.49 -2.20 -9.36
C PRO A 52 3.86 -2.88 -9.21
N CYS A 53 4.67 -2.85 -10.28
CA CYS A 53 6.02 -3.42 -10.29
C CYS A 53 6.91 -2.74 -9.24
N ALA A 54 6.90 -1.40 -9.21
CA ALA A 54 7.67 -0.64 -8.23
C ALA A 54 7.16 -0.84 -6.79
N ALA A 55 5.84 -1.02 -6.59
CA ALA A 55 5.29 -1.33 -5.26
C ALA A 55 5.72 -2.72 -4.76
N ALA A 56 5.83 -3.69 -5.67
CA ALA A 56 6.20 -5.07 -5.36
C ALA A 56 7.72 -5.30 -5.21
N ASP A 57 8.54 -4.34 -5.60
CA ASP A 57 9.99 -4.47 -5.54
C ASP A 57 10.47 -4.63 -4.09
N GLY A 58 11.13 -5.77 -3.81
CA GLY A 58 11.61 -6.12 -2.48
C GLY A 58 10.51 -6.38 -1.43
N ALA A 59 9.25 -6.58 -1.83
CA ALA A 59 8.17 -6.97 -0.92
C ALA A 59 8.24 -8.47 -0.59
N ASP A 60 7.97 -8.82 0.67
CA ASP A 60 7.84 -10.23 1.09
C ASP A 60 6.49 -10.82 0.64
N TYR A 61 5.47 -9.95 0.57
CA TYR A 61 4.10 -10.32 0.18
C TYR A 61 3.48 -9.25 -0.72
N VAL A 62 2.67 -9.71 -1.69
CA VAL A 62 1.84 -8.86 -2.53
C VAL A 62 0.37 -9.18 -2.25
N MET A 63 -0.41 -8.16 -1.92
CA MET A 63 -1.86 -8.23 -1.78
C MET A 63 -2.51 -7.45 -2.93
N ALA A 64 -3.53 -8.03 -3.57
CA ALA A 64 -4.26 -7.39 -4.66
C ALA A 64 -5.75 -7.36 -4.34
N CYS A 65 -6.37 -6.19 -4.49
CA CYS A 65 -7.78 -5.93 -4.18
C CYS A 65 -8.44 -5.05 -5.25
#